data_AF-A0A7Y3EVP3-F1
#
_entry.id   AF-A0A7Y3EVP3-F1
#
_cell.length_a   1.000
_cell.length_b   1.000
_cell.length_c   1.000
_cell.angle_alpha   90.00
_cell.angle_beta   90.00
_cell.angle_gamma   90.00
#
_symmetry.space_group_name_H-M   'P 1'
#
loop_
_entity.id
_entity.type
_entity.pdbx_description
1 polymer ?
#
loop_
_entity_poly.entity_id
_entity_poly.type
_entity_poly.pdbx_seq_one_letter_code
_entity_poly.pdbx_strand_id
1 'polypeptide(L)'
;MMDSFYLAWRYLSFNKVRTCILVACITIIAVLPLALEILLNESERQLSLRAQSSPLLIGAKGSALDLVMNSLYFSDEVPEAITMEAARQVMETDLAAPIPLYIRFKARNFPIVGTSLDYFDFRQLKITQGDLFVMLGQCVIGAEVSRKLKLTPGDFIVSSPETLFNIAGVYP
;
A
#
# COMPACT_ATOMS: atom_id res chain seq x y z
N MET A 1 -10.79 32.67 -48.78
CA MET A 1 -10.51 31.77 -47.63
C MET A 1 -10.57 32.51 -46.28
N MET A 2 -10.04 33.74 -46.17
CA MET A 2 -10.11 34.53 -44.93
C MET A 2 -11.56 34.88 -44.50
N ASP A 3 -12.44 35.18 -45.46
CA ASP A 3 -13.82 35.60 -45.18
C ASP A 3 -14.66 34.48 -44.55
N SER A 4 -14.44 33.24 -44.97
CA SER A 4 -15.11 32.05 -44.42
C SER A 4 -14.72 31.80 -42.96
N PHE A 5 -13.45 32.03 -42.62
CA PHE A 5 -12.94 31.88 -41.25
C PHE A 5 -13.50 32.99 -40.33
N TYR A 6 -13.62 34.22 -40.85
CA TYR A 6 -14.19 35.35 -40.11
C TYR A 6 -15.69 35.15 -39.81
N LEU A 7 -16.46 34.67 -40.78
CA LEU A 7 -17.88 34.32 -40.59
C LEU A 7 -18.05 33.18 -39.57
N ALA A 8 -17.21 32.14 -39.62
CA ALA A 8 -17.23 31.04 -38.65
C ALA A 8 -16.92 31.52 -37.22
N TRP A 9 -15.90 32.37 -37.04
CA TRP A 9 -15.52 32.94 -35.74
C TRP A 9 -16.65 33.81 -35.15
N ARG A 10 -17.28 34.63 -35.99
CA ARG A 10 -18.39 35.49 -35.55
C ARG A 10 -19.63 34.67 -35.18
N TYR A 11 -19.87 33.55 -35.86
CA TYR A 11 -20.93 32.60 -35.53
C TYR A 11 -20.68 31.87 -34.20
N LEU A 12 -19.45 31.39 -33.96
CA LEU A 12 -19.02 30.79 -32.68
C LEU A 12 -19.17 31.78 -31.51
N SER A 13 -18.82 33.05 -31.72
CA SER A 13 -18.98 34.11 -30.72
C SER A 13 -20.44 34.52 -30.47
N PHE A 14 -21.34 34.35 -31.43
CA PHE A 14 -22.76 34.69 -31.28
C PHE A 14 -23.53 33.60 -30.54
N ASN A 15 -23.18 32.32 -30.76
CA ASN A 15 -23.87 31.16 -30.20
C ASN A 15 -23.10 30.50 -29.02
N LYS A 16 -22.55 31.32 -28.12
CA LYS A 16 -21.60 30.92 -27.05
C LYS A 16 -22.01 29.69 -26.25
N VAL A 17 -23.29 29.57 -25.88
CA VAL A 17 -23.79 28.43 -25.08
C VAL A 17 -23.73 27.12 -25.88
N ARG A 18 -24.23 27.12 -27.11
CA ARG A 18 -24.17 25.93 -27.99
C ARG A 18 -22.74 25.53 -28.31
N THR A 19 -21.89 26.51 -28.59
CA THR A 19 -20.47 26.27 -28.84
C THR A 19 -19.77 25.70 -27.61
N CYS A 20 -20.01 26.23 -26.41
CA CYS A 20 -19.46 25.67 -25.18
C CYS A 20 -19.91 24.22 -24.94
N ILE A 21 -21.19 23.90 -25.14
CA ILE A 21 -21.69 22.53 -24.96
C ILE A 21 -21.02 21.57 -25.95
N LEU A 22 -20.93 21.96 -27.23
CA LEU A 22 -20.28 21.14 -28.26
C LEU A 22 -18.79 20.93 -27.97
N VAL A 23 -18.07 22.00 -27.61
CA VAL A 23 -16.66 21.91 -27.23
C VAL A 23 -16.50 21.00 -26.01
N ALA A 24 -17.32 21.18 -24.96
CA ALA A 24 -17.27 20.35 -23.76
C ALA A 24 -17.52 18.86 -24.08
N CYS A 25 -18.52 18.53 -24.91
CA CYS A 25 -18.77 17.15 -25.33
C CYS A 25 -17.57 16.56 -26.08
N ILE A 26 -17.00 17.30 -27.04
CA ILE A 26 -15.84 16.84 -27.82
C ILE A 26 -14.62 16.68 -26.90
N THR A 27 -14.38 17.62 -25.99
CA THR A 27 -13.29 17.56 -25.02
C THR A 27 -13.44 16.36 -24.09
N ILE A 28 -14.63 16.10 -23.57
CA ILE A 28 -14.87 14.93 -22.70
C ILE A 28 -14.60 13.64 -23.48
N ILE A 29 -15.13 13.50 -24.70
CA ILE A 29 -14.92 12.30 -25.53
C ILE A 29 -13.43 12.08 -25.82
N ALA A 30 -12.67 13.15 -26.07
CA ALA A 30 -11.25 13.08 -26.35
C ALA A 30 -10.38 12.83 -25.10
N VAL A 31 -10.72 13.43 -23.96
CA VAL A 31 -9.91 13.36 -22.72
C VAL A 31 -10.18 12.09 -21.93
N LEU A 32 -11.41 11.54 -21.98
CA LEU A 32 -11.79 10.35 -21.24
C LEU A 32 -10.85 9.15 -21.43
N PRO A 33 -10.50 8.72 -22.67
CA PRO A 33 -9.57 7.60 -22.86
C PRO A 33 -8.17 7.91 -22.31
N LEU A 34 -7.68 9.14 -22.49
CA LEU A 34 -6.38 9.57 -22.00
C LEU A 34 -6.32 9.54 -20.46
N ALA A 35 -7.38 10.04 -19.80
CA ALA A 35 -7.49 10.03 -18.36
C ALA A 35 -7.55 8.59 -17.80
N LEU A 36 -8.24 7.69 -18.50
CA LEU A 36 -8.31 6.29 -18.13
C LEU A 36 -6.95 5.60 -18.26
N GLU A 37 -6.21 5.82 -19.36
CA GLU A 37 -4.85 5.30 -19.54
C GLU A 37 -3.90 5.79 -18.45
N ILE A 38 -3.97 7.07 -18.08
CA ILE A 38 -3.15 7.63 -17.00
C ILE A 38 -3.49 6.96 -15.66
N LEU A 39 -4.77 6.77 -15.35
CA LEU A 39 -5.21 6.11 -14.12
C LEU A 39 -4.78 4.63 -14.07
N LEU A 40 -4.87 3.92 -15.19
CA LEU A 40 -4.45 2.53 -15.28
C LEU A 40 -2.94 2.40 -15.12
N ASN A 41 -2.16 3.21 -15.85
CA ASN A 41 -0.70 3.21 -15.72
C ASN A 41 -0.25 3.57 -14.31
N GLU A 42 -0.89 4.54 -13.65
CA GLU A 42 -0.54 4.87 -12.27
C GLU A 42 -0.91 3.74 -11.31
N SER A 43 -2.04 3.06 -11.53
CA SER A 43 -2.42 1.89 -10.74
C SER A 43 -1.43 0.73 -10.92
N GLU A 44 -1.06 0.43 -12.17
CA GLU A 44 -0.05 -0.59 -12.50
C GLU A 44 1.31 -0.24 -11.90
N ARG A 45 1.72 1.02 -11.98
CA ARG A 45 2.96 1.51 -11.37
C ARG A 45 2.94 1.35 -9.86
N GLN A 46 1.85 1.70 -9.19
CA GLN A 46 1.74 1.53 -7.74
C GLN A 46 1.76 0.06 -7.32
N LEU A 47 1.12 -0.82 -8.08
CA LEU A 47 1.19 -2.27 -7.87
C LEU A 47 2.62 -2.79 -8.09
N SER A 48 3.30 -2.29 -9.12
CA SER A 48 4.65 -2.71 -9.51
C SER A 48 5.74 -2.18 -8.60
N LEU A 49 5.62 -0.96 -8.06
CA LEU A 49 6.61 -0.38 -7.14
C LEU A 49 6.78 -1.21 -5.86
N ARG A 50 5.75 -1.97 -5.44
CA ARG A 50 5.87 -2.96 -4.35
C ARG A 50 6.40 -4.32 -4.81
N ALA A 51 6.27 -4.64 -6.09
CA ALA A 51 6.70 -5.89 -6.71
C ALA A 51 8.12 -5.85 -7.30
N GLN A 52 8.73 -4.66 -7.47
CA GLN A 52 10.05 -4.47 -8.09
C GLN A 52 11.24 -5.11 -7.35
N SER A 53 11.00 -5.66 -6.16
CA SER A 53 11.89 -6.62 -5.52
C SER A 53 11.13 -7.94 -5.39
N SER A 54 11.00 -8.73 -6.47
CA SER A 54 10.25 -10.01 -6.49
C SER A 54 10.63 -10.87 -5.28
N PRO A 55 9.87 -10.83 -4.16
CA PRO A 55 10.24 -11.59 -2.99
C PRO A 55 9.77 -13.01 -3.25
N LEU A 56 10.66 -13.98 -3.09
CA LEU A 56 10.21 -15.35 -3.02
C LEU A 56 9.40 -15.52 -1.74
N LEU A 57 8.09 -15.74 -1.88
CA LEU A 57 7.21 -15.94 -0.74
C LEU A 57 7.06 -17.44 -0.46
N ILE A 58 7.17 -17.80 0.81
CA ILE A 58 6.92 -19.13 1.32
C ILE A 58 5.79 -19.00 2.33
N GLY A 59 4.71 -19.75 2.11
CA GLY A 59 3.51 -19.70 2.94
C GLY A 59 2.83 -21.05 2.98
N ALA A 60 1.80 -21.16 3.83
CA ALA A 60 1.00 -22.37 3.91
C ALA A 60 0.27 -22.64 2.58
N LYS A 61 -0.17 -23.89 2.40
CA LYS A 61 -0.92 -24.28 1.21
C LYS A 61 -2.25 -23.53 1.15
N GLY A 62 -2.45 -22.73 0.10
CA GLY A 62 -3.65 -21.91 -0.06
C GLY A 62 -3.62 -21.09 -1.34
N SER A 63 -4.27 -19.93 -1.32
CA SER A 63 -4.27 -18.98 -2.43
C SER A 63 -2.93 -18.24 -2.50
N ALA A 64 -2.24 -18.36 -3.63
CA ALA A 64 -1.01 -17.62 -3.88
C ALA A 64 -1.27 -16.10 -3.95
N LEU A 65 -2.45 -15.69 -4.44
CA LEU A 65 -2.84 -14.29 -4.49
C LEU A 65 -2.98 -13.73 -3.07
N ASP A 66 -3.66 -14.45 -2.18
CA ASP A 66 -3.89 -13.99 -0.80
C ASP A 66 -2.56 -13.89 -0.05
N LEU A 67 -1.63 -14.83 -0.27
CA LEU A 67 -0.27 -14.77 0.28
C LEU A 67 0.50 -13.52 -0.20
N VAL A 68 0.42 -13.20 -1.49
CA VAL A 68 1.05 -12.00 -2.06
C VAL A 68 0.38 -10.74 -1.52
N MET A 69 -0.94 -10.70 -1.47
CA MET A 69 -1.69 -9.54 -1.00
C MET A 69 -1.47 -9.29 0.49
N ASN A 70 -1.46 -10.34 1.32
CA ASN A 70 -1.15 -10.23 2.73
C ASN A 70 0.30 -9.76 2.97
N SER A 71 1.29 -10.35 2.28
CA SER A 71 2.70 -9.99 2.48
C SER A 71 3.07 -8.59 1.97
N LEU A 72 2.46 -8.12 0.86
CA LEU A 72 2.79 -6.82 0.25
C LEU A 72 1.87 -5.68 0.70
N TYR A 73 0.61 -5.97 1.02
CA TYR A 73 -0.40 -4.96 1.34
C TYR A 73 -1.00 -5.10 2.73
N PHE A 74 -0.60 -6.12 3.50
CA PHE A 74 -1.13 -6.40 4.83
C PHE A 74 -2.66 -6.54 4.81
N SER A 75 -3.18 -7.17 3.75
CA SER A 75 -4.60 -7.45 3.57
C SER A 75 -5.18 -8.32 4.68
N ASP A 76 -6.50 -8.23 4.86
CA ASP A 76 -7.24 -8.89 5.93
C ASP A 76 -7.35 -10.41 5.79
N GLU A 77 -7.22 -10.92 4.58
CA GLU A 77 -7.12 -12.36 4.34
C GLU A 77 -5.73 -12.83 4.79
N VAL A 78 -5.68 -13.44 5.97
CA VAL A 78 -4.45 -13.96 6.57
C VAL A 78 -4.31 -15.45 6.17
N PRO A 79 -3.28 -15.82 5.39
CA PRO A 79 -2.98 -17.21 5.12
C PRO A 79 -2.73 -17.99 6.42
N GLU A 80 -2.89 -19.31 6.38
CA GLU A 80 -2.54 -20.15 7.51
C GLU A 80 -1.06 -19.96 7.90
N ALA A 81 -0.79 -19.88 9.19
CA ALA A 81 0.55 -19.61 9.69
C ALA A 81 1.46 -20.82 9.49
N ILE A 82 2.69 -20.57 9.04
CA ILE A 82 3.76 -21.59 8.99
C ILE A 82 4.68 -21.44 10.20
N THR A 83 5.36 -22.52 10.57
CA THR A 83 6.31 -22.50 11.69
C THR A 83 7.62 -21.82 11.28
N MET A 84 8.34 -21.31 12.29
CA MET A 84 9.70 -20.76 12.10
C MET A 84 10.71 -21.79 11.59
N GLU A 85 10.36 -23.08 11.60
CA GLU A 85 11.17 -24.14 11.00
C GLU A 85 11.38 -23.91 9.49
N ALA A 86 10.35 -23.42 8.78
CA ALA A 86 10.49 -23.09 7.36
C ALA A 86 11.53 -22.00 7.12
N ALA A 87 11.56 -20.96 7.97
CA ALA A 87 12.61 -19.94 7.92
C ALA A 87 13.99 -20.55 8.22
N ARG A 88 14.09 -21.44 9.21
CA ARG A 88 15.35 -22.13 9.54
C ARG A 88 15.87 -22.98 8.37
N GLN A 89 14.99 -23.72 7.69
CA GLN A 89 15.36 -24.53 6.52
C GLN A 89 15.92 -23.66 5.38
N VAL A 90 15.32 -22.50 5.11
CA VAL A 90 15.83 -21.56 4.10
C VAL A 90 17.20 -21.03 4.50
N MET A 91 17.37 -20.66 5.77
CA MET A 91 18.65 -20.19 6.29
C MET A 91 19.75 -21.26 6.16
N GLU A 92 19.42 -22.55 6.39
CA GLU A 92 20.35 -23.67 6.22
C GLU A 92 20.81 -23.87 4.76
N THR A 93 20.03 -23.44 3.78
CA THR A 93 20.44 -23.54 2.37
C THR A 93 21.54 -22.54 1.99
N ASP A 94 21.71 -21.46 2.77
CA ASP A 94 22.62 -20.33 2.47
C ASP A 94 22.35 -19.64 1.10
N LEU A 95 21.19 -19.92 0.48
CA LEU A 95 20.80 -19.36 -0.81
C LEU A 95 20.03 -18.05 -0.68
N ALA A 96 19.40 -17.82 0.47
CA ALA A 96 18.59 -16.64 0.74
C ALA A 96 18.50 -16.35 2.24
N ALA A 97 18.35 -15.07 2.58
CA ALA A 97 18.04 -14.63 3.94
C ALA A 97 16.51 -14.61 4.15
N PRO A 98 15.96 -15.47 5.02
CA PRO A 98 14.51 -15.53 5.25
C PRO A 98 14.07 -14.39 6.16
N ILE A 99 13.02 -13.66 5.75
CA ILE A 99 12.42 -12.60 6.56
C ILE A 99 11.03 -13.05 7.00
N PRO A 100 10.83 -13.40 8.29
CA PRO A 100 9.53 -13.83 8.75
C PRO A 100 8.54 -12.67 8.74
N LEU A 101 7.31 -12.94 8.33
CA LEU A 101 6.20 -11.98 8.35
C LEU A 101 5.03 -12.60 9.08
N TYR A 102 4.62 -11.98 10.18
CA TYR A 102 3.46 -12.37 10.96
C TYR A 102 2.47 -11.22 11.04
N ILE A 103 1.38 -11.33 10.29
CA ILE A 103 0.39 -10.25 10.12
C ILE A 103 -0.96 -10.77 10.59
N ARG A 104 -1.29 -10.50 11.85
CA ARG A 104 -2.52 -10.98 12.48
C ARG A 104 -3.22 -9.90 13.27
N PHE A 105 -2.45 -9.16 14.05
CA PHE A 105 -2.99 -8.14 14.94
C PHE A 105 -3.12 -6.78 14.25
N LYS A 106 -3.95 -5.91 14.82
CA LYS A 106 -4.10 -4.52 14.39
C LYS A 106 -3.97 -3.60 15.60
N ALA A 107 -3.62 -2.34 15.39
CA ALA A 107 -3.70 -1.28 16.39
C ALA A 107 -4.45 -0.08 15.78
N ARG A 108 -5.60 0.28 16.35
CA ARG A 108 -6.42 1.42 15.88
C ARG A 108 -6.65 1.39 14.35
N ASN A 109 -6.92 0.20 13.80
CA ASN A 109 -7.15 -0.08 12.37
C ASN A 109 -5.90 -0.15 11.47
N PHE A 110 -4.69 -0.03 12.02
CA PHE A 110 -3.43 -0.26 11.31
C PHE A 110 -2.92 -1.68 11.57
N PRO A 111 -2.41 -2.41 10.55
CA PRO A 111 -1.87 -3.75 10.74
C PRO A 111 -0.58 -3.71 11.60
N ILE A 112 -0.47 -4.66 12.51
CA ILE A 112 0.76 -4.95 13.26
C ILE A 112 1.47 -6.08 12.53
N VAL A 113 2.73 -5.85 12.18
CA VAL A 113 3.56 -6.81 11.44
C VAL A 113 4.70 -7.25 12.34
N GLY A 114 4.69 -8.51 12.75
CA GLY A 114 5.82 -9.16 13.40
C GLY A 114 6.86 -9.56 12.36
N THR A 115 8.08 -9.03 12.47
CA THR A 115 9.17 -9.31 11.54
C THR A 115 10.54 -9.14 12.20
N SER A 116 11.61 -9.50 11.50
CA SER A 116 12.99 -9.28 11.93
C SER A 116 13.53 -7.90 11.51
N LEU A 117 14.68 -7.50 12.06
CA LEU A 117 15.37 -6.26 11.69
C LEU A 117 15.79 -6.24 10.20
N ASP A 118 16.05 -7.41 9.62
CA ASP A 118 16.42 -7.58 8.21
C ASP A 118 15.35 -7.02 7.26
N TYR A 119 14.09 -6.91 7.70
CA TYR A 119 13.01 -6.32 6.92
C TYR A 119 13.28 -4.85 6.57
N PHE A 120 13.89 -4.09 7.48
CA PHE A 120 14.19 -2.67 7.26
C PHE A 120 15.26 -2.49 6.19
N ASP A 121 16.29 -3.33 6.22
CA ASP A 121 17.35 -3.32 5.22
C ASP A 121 16.82 -3.79 3.86
N PHE A 122 16.04 -4.86 3.83
CA PHE A 122 15.41 -5.38 2.61
C PHE A 122 14.50 -4.34 1.93
N ARG A 123 13.71 -3.60 2.73
CA ARG A 123 12.82 -2.53 2.23
C ARG A 123 13.49 -1.16 2.14
N GLN A 124 14.79 -1.06 2.46
CA GLN A 124 15.57 0.19 2.48
C GLN A 124 14.91 1.31 3.32
N LEU A 125 14.29 0.92 4.44
CA LEU A 125 13.59 1.82 5.33
C LEU A 125 14.60 2.53 6.24
N LYS A 126 14.44 3.86 6.36
CA LYS A 126 15.28 4.69 7.23
C LYS A 126 14.48 5.17 8.43
N ILE A 127 15.08 5.04 9.61
CA ILE A 127 14.52 5.60 10.84
C ILE A 127 14.82 7.10 10.87
N THR A 128 13.76 7.90 11.01
CA THR A 128 13.89 9.35 11.14
C THR A 128 14.11 9.78 12.60
N GLN A 129 13.43 9.10 13.55
CA GLN A 129 13.47 9.41 14.97
C GLN A 129 13.27 8.14 15.80
N GLY A 130 13.97 8.05 16.94
CA GLY A 130 13.96 6.88 17.82
C GLY A 130 14.91 5.77 17.37
N ASP A 131 14.72 4.59 17.95
CA ASP A 131 15.56 3.41 17.71
C ASP A 131 14.72 2.25 17.13
N LEU A 132 15.41 1.26 16.56
CA LEU A 132 14.78 -0.01 16.17
C LEU A 132 14.33 -0.78 17.42
N PHE A 133 13.37 -1.69 17.25
CA PHE A 133 12.91 -2.55 18.34
C PHE A 133 13.98 -3.61 18.66
N VAL A 134 14.46 -3.62 19.90
CA VAL A 134 15.46 -4.58 20.41
C VAL A 134 14.90 -5.37 21.59
N MET A 135 13.92 -4.81 22.29
CA MET A 135 13.25 -5.44 23.43
C MET A 135 11.77 -5.69 23.15
N LEU A 136 11.22 -6.71 23.82
CA LEU A 136 9.80 -7.00 23.80
C LEU A 136 8.98 -5.77 24.24
N GLY A 137 7.89 -5.51 23.53
CA GLY A 137 7.03 -4.34 23.76
C GLY A 137 7.47 -3.06 23.04
N GLN A 138 8.63 -3.06 22.37
CA GLN A 138 9.00 -1.98 21.45
C GLN A 138 8.39 -2.23 20.07
N CYS A 139 8.02 -1.15 19.39
CA CYS A 139 7.55 -1.20 18.01
C CYS A 139 8.04 0.02 17.24
N VAL A 140 8.22 -0.14 15.93
CA VAL A 140 8.46 0.97 15.02
C VAL A 140 7.17 1.27 14.27
N ILE A 141 6.81 2.55 14.21
CA ILE A 141 5.62 3.02 13.47
C ILE A 141 6.02 3.75 12.20
N GLY A 142 5.24 3.56 11.13
CA GLY A 142 5.42 4.29 9.89
C GLY A 142 5.14 5.80 10.06
N ALA A 143 5.79 6.63 9.24
CA ALA A 143 5.65 8.09 9.31
C ALA A 143 4.19 8.57 9.11
N GLU A 144 3.41 7.88 8.28
CA GLU A 144 1.99 8.18 8.09
C GLU A 144 1.16 7.86 9.34
N VAL A 145 1.44 6.73 9.99
CA VAL A 145 0.77 6.30 11.22
C VAL A 145 1.09 7.26 12.36
N SER A 146 2.36 7.65 12.52
CA SER A 146 2.79 8.67 13.49
C SER A 146 2.04 9.99 13.29
N ARG A 147 1.90 10.48 12.06
CA ARG A 147 1.13 11.71 11.77
C ARG A 147 -0.36 11.57 12.07
N LYS A 148 -0.99 10.47 11.67
CA LYS A 148 -2.44 10.24 11.85
C LYS A 148 -2.80 10.07 13.32
N LEU A 149 -1.99 9.33 14.08
CA LEU A 149 -2.22 9.06 15.50
C LEU A 149 -1.57 10.10 16.43
N LYS A 150 -0.77 11.03 15.88
CA LYS A 150 0.01 12.04 16.60
C LYS A 150 0.90 11.43 17.69
N LEU A 151 1.54 10.32 17.37
CA LEU A 151 2.42 9.58 18.29
C LEU A 151 3.89 9.95 18.05
N THR A 152 4.64 10.03 19.14
CA THR A 152 6.07 10.31 19.20
C THR A 152 6.85 9.18 19.87
N PRO A 153 8.17 9.07 19.67
CA PRO A 153 8.98 8.07 20.38
C PRO A 153 8.82 8.18 21.90
N GLY A 154 8.49 7.07 22.56
CA GLY A 154 8.20 7.01 23.99
C GLY A 154 6.70 6.92 24.33
N ASP A 155 5.81 7.17 23.36
CA ASP A 155 4.39 6.93 23.52
C ASP A 155 4.04 5.44 23.43
N PHE A 156 2.86 5.08 23.97
CA PHE A 156 2.35 3.72 23.96
C PHE A 156 1.18 3.57 22.98
N ILE A 157 1.17 2.43 22.28
CA ILE A 157 0.06 2.01 21.44
C ILE A 157 -0.40 0.62 21.88
N VAL A 158 -1.72 0.41 21.94
CA VAL A 158 -2.33 -0.86 22.35
C VAL A 158 -2.87 -1.57 21.12
N SER A 159 -2.66 -2.88 21.07
CA SER A 159 -3.27 -3.76 20.07
C SER A 159 -4.79 -3.80 20.25
N SER A 160 -5.49 -3.83 19.13
CA SER A 160 -6.94 -4.00 19.09
C SER A 160 -7.31 -5.42 19.56
N PRO A 161 -8.43 -5.57 20.29
CA PRO A 161 -9.01 -6.87 20.60
C PRO A 161 -9.30 -7.68 19.32
N GLU A 162 -8.97 -8.98 19.31
CA GLU A 162 -9.43 -9.90 18.26
C GLU A 162 -10.93 -10.23 18.41
N THR A 163 -11.45 -10.15 19.62
CA THR A 163 -12.85 -10.45 19.97
C THR A 163 -13.41 -9.38 20.90
N LEU A 164 -14.71 -9.10 20.81
CA LEU A 164 -15.42 -8.12 21.65
C LEU A 164 -15.29 -8.39 23.16
N PHE A 165 -14.95 -9.62 23.54
CA PHE A 165 -14.75 -10.04 24.92
C PHE A 165 -13.34 -9.77 25.45
N ASN A 166 -12.39 -9.36 24.60
CA ASN A 166 -11.00 -9.12 24.98
C ASN A 166 -10.70 -7.63 25.18
N ILE A 167 -11.37 -7.02 26.16
CA ILE A 167 -11.40 -5.55 26.38
C ILE A 167 -10.01 -4.98 26.74
N ALA A 168 -9.07 -5.81 27.19
CA ALA A 168 -7.70 -5.41 27.55
C ALA A 168 -6.72 -5.35 26.36
N GLY A 169 -7.14 -5.76 25.15
CA GLY A 169 -6.24 -5.96 24.01
C GLY A 169 -5.51 -7.30 24.07
N VAL A 170 -5.04 -7.80 22.93
CA VAL A 170 -4.30 -9.07 22.84
C VAL A 170 -2.83 -8.78 22.63
N TYR A 171 -1.95 -9.30 23.49
CA TYR A 171 -0.52 -9.14 23.27
C TYR A 171 -0.10 -9.81 21.95
N PRO A 172 0.53 -9.06 21.03
CA PRO A 172 1.06 -9.62 19.80
C PRO A 172 2.32 -10.47 20.01
#